data_AF-A0A371DC45-F1
#
_entry.id   AF-A0A371DC45-F1
#
_cell.length_a   1.000
_cell.length_b   1.000
_cell.length_c   1.000
_cell.angle_alpha   90.00
_cell.angle_beta   90.00
_cell.angle_gamma   90.00
#
_symmetry.space_group_name_H-M   'P 1'
#
loop_
_entity.id
_entity.type
_entity.pdbx_description
1 polymer ?
#
loop_
_entity_poly.entity_id
_entity_poly.type
_entity_poly.pdbx_seq_one_letter_code
_entity_poly.pdbx_strand_id
1 'polypeptide(L)'
;MPATRAATRHGSRQPQPYPQDLAGPSNNNTIVLPDDEAPSRKRSTAERRVSKSNVRQKARAPLPPAAEIIEISSDEDEAPPRKKPTTSSSVYEKRIKELQEENKRLMAAVAAAKAAHAKTLAAPPAAPPPSKLQAPAADPKADKFISTVEDHVTCEVCTLKMWHPFTLACGHTFCKDCLVDWFNTALVQHLSAHPNYDAQRVIPARWRDALAQPNLPHHTRLQYEREIAIIMSTTAQPKYSCPTCRDLVKAKPAENFVVKHLVRTIAGVQGESCPQEAPLPRIPGRPVGGAFDGFFPYS
;
A
#
# COMPACT_ATOMS: atom_id res chain seq x y z
N MET A 1 -25.40 -39.61 56.79
CA MET A 1 -25.47 -38.91 58.09
C MET A 1 -24.47 -39.58 59.02
N PRO A 2 -23.62 -38.88 59.81
CA PRO A 2 -23.54 -37.43 60.14
C PRO A 2 -22.32 -36.74 59.47
N ALA A 3 -22.26 -35.42 59.17
CA ALA A 3 -22.23 -34.20 60.02
C ALA A 3 -20.93 -34.10 60.85
N THR A 4 -20.15 -33.02 60.98
CA THR A 4 -20.15 -31.58 60.60
C THR A 4 -18.79 -31.02 61.06
N ARG A 5 -18.28 -29.90 60.50
CA ARG A 5 -17.93 -28.63 61.22
C ARG A 5 -16.95 -27.70 60.44
N ALA A 6 -17.38 -26.44 60.40
CA ALA A 6 -16.74 -25.14 60.12
C ALA A 6 -15.31 -24.93 60.69
N ALA A 7 -14.56 -23.83 60.50
CA ALA A 7 -14.38 -22.71 59.56
C ALA A 7 -13.34 -21.79 60.24
N THR A 8 -12.37 -21.20 59.54
CA THR A 8 -11.64 -20.02 60.06
C THR A 8 -11.15 -19.09 58.93
N ARG A 9 -11.30 -17.78 59.14
CA ARG A 9 -11.01 -16.66 58.23
C ARG A 9 -9.75 -15.87 58.67
N HIS A 10 -9.24 -15.05 57.73
CA HIS A 10 -8.44 -13.80 57.86
C HIS A 10 -6.99 -13.95 58.42
N GLY A 11 -5.95 -13.26 57.96
CA GLY A 11 -5.77 -12.21 56.95
C GLY A 11 -4.38 -11.55 57.11
N SER A 12 -3.88 -10.93 56.04
CA SER A 12 -2.89 -9.82 55.96
C SER A 12 -1.46 -9.98 56.52
N ARG A 13 -0.45 -9.69 55.68
CA ARG A 13 0.58 -8.65 55.91
C ARG A 13 1.61 -8.58 54.77
N GLN A 14 1.72 -7.40 54.14
CA GLN A 14 2.98 -6.80 53.68
C GLN A 14 3.48 -5.86 54.80
N PRO A 15 4.80 -5.53 54.92
CA PRO A 15 5.46 -4.53 54.07
C PRO A 15 6.99 -4.69 53.81
N GLN A 16 7.49 -3.85 52.89
CA GLN A 16 8.87 -3.49 52.43
C GLN A 16 9.83 -2.92 53.54
N PRO A 17 10.98 -2.25 53.24
CA PRO A 17 12.29 -2.61 52.63
C PRO A 17 13.51 -2.14 53.52
N TYR A 18 14.80 -2.22 53.07
CA TYR A 18 16.02 -1.39 53.43
C TYR A 18 17.36 -2.18 53.24
N PRO A 19 18.61 -1.62 53.34
CA PRO A 19 19.18 -0.25 53.17
C PRO A 19 20.35 -0.10 52.15
N GLN A 20 20.76 1.17 51.94
CA GLN A 20 22.05 1.67 51.42
C GLN A 20 23.14 1.78 52.52
N ASP A 21 24.43 1.87 52.13
CA ASP A 21 25.48 2.56 52.90
C ASP A 21 26.51 3.29 52.00
N LEU A 22 27.01 4.43 52.50
CA LEU A 22 27.90 5.43 51.90
C LEU A 22 29.31 5.39 52.55
N ALA A 23 30.38 5.67 51.80
CA ALA A 23 31.53 6.50 52.22
C ALA A 23 32.62 6.64 51.11
N GLY A 24 33.06 7.87 50.84
CA GLY A 24 34.25 8.20 50.02
C GLY A 24 35.56 8.25 50.84
N PRO A 25 36.70 8.63 50.22
CA PRO A 25 37.07 10.05 50.24
C PRO A 25 37.68 10.62 48.94
N SER A 26 37.68 11.96 48.93
CA SER A 26 38.16 12.94 47.94
C SER A 26 39.68 12.92 47.71
N ASN A 27 40.12 13.25 46.49
CA ASN A 27 41.36 14.01 46.20
C ASN A 27 41.16 14.85 44.92
N ASN A 28 41.27 16.17 45.08
CA ASN A 28 41.26 17.20 44.04
C ASN A 28 42.57 17.18 43.22
N ASN A 29 42.47 17.39 41.90
CA ASN A 29 43.42 18.23 41.17
C ASN A 29 42.80 18.73 39.85
N THR A 30 42.92 20.03 39.61
CA THR A 30 42.27 20.81 38.56
C THR A 30 43.29 21.27 37.50
N ILE A 31 42.78 21.63 36.31
CA ILE A 31 43.33 22.48 35.21
C ILE A 31 44.35 21.73 34.32
N VAL A 32 44.28 21.67 32.97
CA VAL A 32 44.18 22.74 31.96
C VAL A 32 43.74 22.16 30.58
N LEU A 33 42.80 22.85 29.91
CA LEU A 33 42.51 22.75 28.48
C LEU A 33 43.49 23.64 27.69
N PRO A 34 43.87 23.26 26.46
CA PRO A 34 44.17 24.26 25.45
C PRO A 34 43.26 24.12 24.21
N ASP A 35 42.54 25.21 23.99
CA ASP A 35 42.01 25.70 22.72
C ASP A 35 43.14 26.54 22.08
N ASP A 36 43.45 26.37 20.79
CA ASP A 36 43.86 27.49 19.92
C ASP A 36 43.97 27.10 18.43
N GLU A 37 43.71 28.09 17.60
CA GLU A 37 43.50 28.09 16.15
C GLU A 37 44.78 27.87 15.29
N ALA A 38 44.51 27.67 14.00
CA ALA A 38 45.33 27.62 12.77
C ALA A 38 46.58 28.55 12.68
N PRO A 39 47.46 28.54 11.63
CA PRO A 39 47.27 28.00 10.26
C PRO A 39 48.48 27.35 9.51
N SER A 40 48.12 26.56 8.49
CA SER A 40 48.70 26.40 7.14
C SER A 40 50.22 26.53 6.88
N ARG A 41 50.83 25.47 6.27
CA ARG A 41 51.73 25.57 5.08
C ARG A 41 52.22 24.21 4.52
N LYS A 42 51.93 24.00 3.21
CA LYS A 42 52.80 23.54 2.09
C LYS A 42 53.47 22.14 2.20
N ARG A 43 53.22 21.16 1.32
CA ARG A 43 53.70 20.92 -0.07
C ARG A 43 53.18 19.49 -0.45
N SER A 44 53.00 18.99 -1.68
CA SER A 44 53.45 19.34 -3.02
C SER A 44 52.67 18.54 -4.09
N THR A 45 52.22 19.23 -5.13
CA THR A 45 52.26 18.90 -6.58
C THR A 45 52.06 17.46 -7.08
N ALA A 46 50.98 17.26 -7.86
CA ALA A 46 51.01 16.49 -9.11
C ALA A 46 49.88 16.97 -10.05
N GLU A 47 50.19 17.98 -10.87
CA GLU A 47 49.38 18.39 -12.02
C GLU A 47 49.64 17.42 -13.19
N ARG A 48 48.57 16.90 -13.80
CA ARG A 48 48.63 16.36 -15.17
C ARG A 48 48.04 17.39 -16.12
N ARG A 49 48.92 18.12 -16.80
CA ARG A 49 48.62 18.84 -18.04
C ARG A 49 48.70 17.86 -19.20
N VAL A 50 47.65 17.76 -20.01
CA VAL A 50 47.78 17.40 -21.43
C VAL A 50 46.99 18.42 -22.25
N SER A 51 47.63 18.79 -23.35
CA SER A 51 47.55 20.06 -24.05
C SER A 51 46.42 20.10 -25.07
N LYS A 52 45.89 21.31 -25.27
CA LYS A 52 45.07 21.71 -26.42
C LYS A 52 45.82 21.43 -27.73
N SER A 53 45.15 20.80 -28.69
CA SER A 53 45.43 21.01 -30.12
C SER A 53 44.12 21.36 -30.82
N ASN A 54 44.17 22.50 -31.52
CA ASN A 54 43.11 23.01 -32.40
C ASN A 54 43.12 22.23 -33.71
N VAL A 55 41.96 21.72 -34.16
CA VAL A 55 41.67 21.52 -35.58
C VAL A 55 40.25 22.00 -35.88
N ARG A 56 40.16 22.74 -36.99
CA ARG A 56 39.04 23.53 -37.50
C ARG A 56 37.79 22.71 -37.84
N GLN A 57 36.65 23.22 -37.39
CA GLN A 57 35.39 23.45 -38.09
C GLN A 57 35.03 22.61 -39.33
N LYS A 58 33.94 21.84 -39.23
CA LYS A 58 32.99 21.59 -40.33
C LYS A 58 31.55 21.54 -39.81
N ALA A 59 30.64 21.91 -40.69
CA ALA A 59 29.36 22.58 -40.44
C ALA A 59 28.29 21.81 -39.66
N ARG A 60 27.44 22.61 -39.00
CA ARG A 60 26.29 22.30 -38.16
C ARG A 60 25.03 22.20 -39.04
N ALA A 61 24.24 21.15 -38.90
CA ALA A 61 22.93 21.03 -39.54
C ALA A 61 21.87 21.85 -38.76
N PRO A 62 20.94 22.57 -39.42
CA PRO A 62 19.94 23.40 -38.73
C PRO A 62 18.78 22.59 -38.12
N LEU A 63 18.35 23.01 -36.93
CA LEU A 63 17.11 22.60 -36.27
C LEU A 63 15.93 23.39 -36.86
N PRO A 64 14.73 22.80 -37.00
CA PRO A 64 13.56 23.51 -37.52
C PRO A 64 12.99 24.51 -36.48
N PRO A 65 12.43 25.65 -36.93
CA PRO A 65 11.99 26.74 -36.05
C PRO A 65 10.59 26.53 -35.46
N ALA A 66 10.29 27.42 -34.51
CA ALA A 66 9.20 27.43 -33.55
C ALA A 66 7.79 27.25 -34.13
N ALA A 67 6.93 26.59 -33.35
CA ALA A 67 5.49 26.61 -33.52
C ALA A 67 4.98 28.05 -33.37
N GLU A 68 4.52 28.60 -34.49
CA GLU A 68 3.73 29.82 -34.55
C GLU A 68 2.41 29.63 -33.78
N ILE A 69 2.16 30.63 -32.95
CA ILE A 69 0.92 30.90 -32.24
C ILE A 69 -0.13 31.20 -33.32
N ILE A 70 -1.15 30.36 -33.46
CA ILE A 70 -2.28 30.67 -34.35
C ILE A 70 -3.29 31.49 -33.54
N GLU A 71 -3.23 32.79 -33.76
CA GLU A 71 -4.27 33.76 -33.43
C GLU A 71 -5.55 33.40 -34.20
N ILE A 72 -6.65 33.19 -33.46
CA ILE A 72 -7.97 33.03 -34.06
C ILE A 72 -8.56 34.43 -34.21
N SER A 73 -8.46 34.98 -35.42
CA SER A 73 -9.16 36.20 -35.83
C SER A 73 -9.93 35.95 -37.13
N SER A 74 -11.24 36.17 -37.03
CA SER A 74 -12.23 36.58 -38.03
C SER A 74 -12.18 36.09 -39.50
N ASP A 75 -13.22 35.32 -39.82
CA ASP A 75 -14.33 35.65 -40.75
C ASP A 75 -14.11 35.79 -42.28
N GLU A 76 -15.11 35.24 -42.98
CA GLU A 76 -15.60 35.37 -44.37
C GLU A 76 -14.93 34.62 -45.57
N ASP A 77 -15.77 33.75 -46.17
CA ASP A 77 -15.91 33.26 -47.55
C ASP A 77 -14.68 33.09 -48.50
N GLU A 78 -14.32 31.82 -48.82
CA GLU A 78 -14.07 31.36 -50.20
C GLU A 78 -13.93 29.80 -50.25
N ALA A 79 -14.38 29.22 -51.37
CA ALA A 79 -14.60 27.80 -51.70
C ALA A 79 -13.53 26.72 -51.28
N PRO A 80 -13.93 25.44 -51.12
CA PRO A 80 -13.06 24.41 -50.57
C PRO A 80 -12.01 23.88 -51.58
N PRO A 81 -10.72 23.78 -51.22
CA PRO A 81 -9.72 23.12 -52.05
C PRO A 81 -9.81 21.60 -51.90
N ARG A 82 -9.88 20.92 -53.05
CA ARG A 82 -9.89 19.45 -53.19
C ARG A 82 -8.63 18.83 -52.58
N LYS A 83 -8.81 17.94 -51.59
CA LYS A 83 -7.73 17.11 -51.01
C LYS A 83 -7.51 15.87 -51.88
N LYS A 84 -6.25 15.60 -52.27
CA LYS A 84 -5.84 14.36 -52.96
C LYS A 84 -5.90 13.17 -51.98
N PRO A 85 -6.36 11.98 -52.41
CA PRO A 85 -6.54 10.83 -51.53
C PRO A 85 -5.19 10.18 -51.22
N THR A 86 -4.83 10.11 -49.94
CA THR A 86 -3.70 9.29 -49.49
C THR A 86 -4.15 7.83 -49.41
N THR A 87 -3.45 6.96 -50.12
CA THR A 87 -3.71 5.51 -50.19
C THR A 87 -3.68 4.81 -48.83
N SER A 88 -3.12 5.45 -47.79
CA SER A 88 -3.08 4.92 -46.42
C SER A 88 -4.43 4.99 -45.69
N SER A 89 -5.25 6.03 -45.90
CA SER A 89 -6.56 6.16 -45.21
C SER A 89 -7.51 5.03 -45.60
N SER A 90 -7.51 4.66 -46.88
CA SER A 90 -8.33 3.59 -47.45
C SER A 90 -8.06 2.22 -46.82
N VAL A 91 -6.80 1.91 -46.49
CA VAL A 91 -6.43 0.62 -45.89
C VAL A 91 -6.92 0.52 -44.45
N TYR A 92 -6.76 1.60 -43.67
CA TYR A 92 -7.25 1.64 -42.29
C TYR A 92 -8.78 1.65 -42.23
N GLU A 93 -9.46 2.38 -43.11
CA GLU A 93 -10.92 2.38 -43.21
C GLU A 93 -11.47 0.99 -43.56
N LYS A 94 -10.82 0.28 -44.49
CA LYS A 94 -11.19 -1.10 -44.82
C LYS A 94 -10.99 -2.04 -43.63
N ARG A 95 -9.86 -1.91 -42.93
CA ARG A 95 -9.55 -2.72 -41.73
C ARG A 95 -10.53 -2.44 -40.58
N ILE A 96 -10.94 -1.19 -40.40
CA ILE A 96 -11.94 -0.80 -39.39
C ILE A 96 -13.29 -1.45 -39.70
N LYS A 97 -13.72 -1.44 -40.97
CA LYS A 97 -14.97 -2.10 -41.39
C LYS A 97 -14.93 -3.61 -41.17
N GLU A 98 -13.83 -4.27 -41.53
CA GLU A 98 -13.63 -5.70 -41.28
C GLU A 98 -13.71 -6.04 -39.78
N LEU A 99 -13.03 -5.27 -38.93
CA LEU A 99 -13.05 -5.46 -37.47
C LEU A 99 -14.42 -5.18 -36.85
N GLN A 100 -15.18 -4.22 -37.40
CA GLN A 100 -16.54 -3.93 -36.96
C GLN A 100 -17.50 -5.07 -37.32
N GLU A 101 -17.36 -5.66 -38.50
CA GLU A 101 -18.14 -6.81 -38.93
C GLU A 101 -17.82 -8.07 -38.11
N GLU A 102 -16.54 -8.32 -37.83
CA GLU A 102 -16.09 -9.41 -36.96
C GLU A 102 -16.62 -9.24 -35.53
N ASN A 103 -16.55 -8.03 -34.95
CA ASN A 103 -17.13 -7.75 -33.63
C ASN A 103 -18.64 -7.97 -33.61
N LYS A 104 -19.36 -7.53 -34.65
CA LYS A 104 -20.81 -7.76 -34.76
C LYS A 104 -21.12 -9.25 -34.82
N ARG A 105 -20.33 -10.05 -35.54
CA ARG A 105 -20.48 -11.50 -35.62
C ARG A 105 -20.20 -12.18 -34.27
N LEU A 106 -19.13 -11.81 -33.59
CA LEU A 106 -18.79 -12.34 -32.26
C LEU A 106 -19.85 -11.98 -31.22
N MET A 107 -20.36 -10.74 -31.25
CA MET A 107 -21.45 -10.30 -30.36
C MET A 107 -22.73 -11.10 -30.59
N ALA A 108 -23.09 -11.39 -31.84
CA ALA A 108 -24.23 -12.24 -32.16
C ALA A 108 -24.04 -13.69 -31.68
N ALA A 109 -22.83 -14.25 -31.83
CA ALA A 109 -22.50 -15.59 -31.34
C ALA A 109 -22.57 -15.67 -29.81
N VAL A 110 -22.08 -14.66 -29.10
CA VAL A 110 -22.17 -14.55 -27.63
C VAL A 110 -23.63 -14.41 -27.19
N ALA A 111 -24.44 -13.62 -27.89
CA ALA A 111 -25.86 -13.49 -27.59
C ALA A 111 -26.61 -14.82 -27.81
N ALA A 112 -26.31 -15.54 -28.89
CA ALA A 112 -26.86 -16.87 -29.15
C ALA A 112 -26.44 -17.90 -28.09
N ALA A 113 -25.17 -17.89 -27.68
CA ALA A 113 -24.67 -18.76 -26.61
C ALA A 113 -25.32 -18.45 -25.26
N LYS A 114 -25.53 -17.17 -24.93
CA LYS A 114 -26.26 -16.74 -23.72
C LYS A 114 -27.73 -17.15 -23.78
N ALA A 115 -28.39 -17.02 -24.94
CA ALA A 115 -29.78 -17.45 -25.12
C ALA A 115 -29.93 -18.98 -25.06
N ALA A 116 -28.96 -19.73 -25.58
CA ALA A 116 -28.91 -21.19 -25.45
C ALA A 116 -28.72 -21.59 -23.98
N HIS A 117 -27.82 -20.93 -23.25
CA HIS A 117 -27.62 -21.16 -21.82
C HIS A 117 -28.86 -20.82 -20.99
N ALA A 118 -29.54 -19.71 -21.31
CA ALA A 118 -30.80 -19.33 -20.67
C ALA A 118 -31.95 -20.33 -20.96
N LYS A 119 -32.00 -20.91 -22.16
CA LYS A 119 -32.96 -21.99 -22.49
C LYS A 119 -32.66 -23.29 -21.74
N THR A 120 -31.38 -23.64 -21.55
CA THR A 120 -30.98 -24.78 -20.71
C THR A 120 -31.39 -24.59 -19.25
N LEU A 121 -31.41 -23.35 -18.76
CA LEU A 121 -31.85 -22.99 -17.40
C LEU A 121 -33.38 -22.89 -17.24
N ALA A 122 -34.14 -22.80 -18.35
CA ALA A 122 -35.59 -22.61 -18.35
C ALA A 122 -36.40 -23.87 -18.73
N ALA A 123 -35.74 -24.99 -19.07
CA ALA A 123 -36.42 -26.26 -19.30
C ALA A 123 -36.89 -26.87 -17.95
N PRO A 124 -38.14 -27.35 -17.83
CA PRO A 124 -38.62 -28.02 -16.62
C PRO A 124 -37.85 -29.34 -16.40
N PRO A 125 -37.58 -29.74 -15.14
CA PRO A 125 -36.78 -30.92 -14.85
C PRO A 125 -37.58 -32.18 -15.21
N ALA A 126 -37.28 -32.79 -16.35
CA ALA A 126 -37.52 -34.22 -16.52
C ALA A 126 -36.51 -34.93 -15.61
N ALA A 127 -36.92 -35.21 -14.37
CA ALA A 127 -36.10 -35.83 -13.36
C ALA A 127 -35.55 -37.19 -13.84
N PRO A 128 -34.23 -37.34 -14.01
CA PRO A 128 -33.60 -38.61 -13.68
C PRO A 128 -33.70 -38.77 -12.15
N PRO A 129 -33.74 -39.99 -11.59
CA PRO A 129 -33.65 -40.16 -10.15
C PRO A 129 -32.39 -39.42 -9.64
N PRO A 130 -32.41 -38.89 -8.39
CA PRO A 130 -31.27 -38.21 -7.82
C PRO A 130 -30.12 -39.21 -7.77
N SER A 131 -29.31 -39.20 -8.81
CA SER A 131 -27.94 -39.63 -8.74
C SER A 131 -27.38 -38.67 -7.73
N LYS A 132 -27.26 -39.13 -6.48
CA LYS A 132 -26.30 -38.58 -5.55
C LYS A 132 -25.06 -38.35 -6.40
N LEU A 133 -24.77 -37.10 -6.74
CA LEU A 133 -23.40 -36.71 -7.02
C LEU A 133 -22.72 -37.01 -5.69
N GLN A 134 -22.32 -38.27 -5.56
CA GLN A 134 -21.36 -38.67 -4.57
C GLN A 134 -20.25 -37.66 -4.77
N ALA A 135 -19.96 -36.90 -3.71
CA ALA A 135 -18.69 -36.20 -3.64
C ALA A 135 -17.66 -37.23 -4.12
N PRO A 136 -16.90 -36.93 -5.19
CA PRO A 136 -15.88 -37.87 -5.65
C PRO A 136 -15.08 -38.26 -4.41
N ALA A 137 -14.90 -39.58 -4.21
CA ALA A 137 -14.19 -40.11 -3.06
C ALA A 137 -12.93 -39.27 -2.85
N ALA A 138 -12.76 -38.75 -1.63
CA ALA A 138 -11.70 -37.82 -1.28
C ALA A 138 -10.38 -38.35 -1.84
N ASP A 139 -9.81 -37.66 -2.84
CA ASP A 139 -8.50 -38.02 -3.34
C ASP A 139 -7.51 -37.61 -2.25
N PRO A 140 -6.87 -38.55 -1.53
CA PRO A 140 -6.01 -38.22 -0.41
C PRO A 140 -4.82 -37.34 -0.84
N LYS A 141 -4.47 -37.31 -2.13
CA LYS A 141 -3.47 -36.39 -2.67
C LYS A 141 -4.02 -34.97 -2.78
N ALA A 142 -5.27 -34.80 -3.18
CA ALA A 142 -5.93 -33.50 -3.24
C ALA A 142 -6.10 -32.90 -1.85
N ASP A 143 -6.52 -33.70 -0.86
CA ASP A 143 -6.67 -33.25 0.53
C ASP A 143 -5.32 -32.81 1.13
N LYS A 144 -4.27 -33.60 0.91
CA LYS A 144 -2.92 -33.25 1.38
C LYS A 144 -2.40 -31.97 0.72
N PHE A 145 -2.68 -31.78 -0.57
CA PHE A 145 -2.34 -30.54 -1.27
C PHE A 145 -3.10 -29.35 -0.68
N ILE A 146 -4.42 -29.46 -0.50
CA ILE A 146 -5.25 -28.40 0.09
C ILE A 146 -4.74 -28.03 1.49
N SER A 147 -4.44 -29.02 2.33
CA SER A 147 -3.87 -28.79 3.67
C SER A 147 -2.52 -28.06 3.61
N THR A 148 -1.64 -28.42 2.68
CA THR A 148 -0.34 -27.74 2.52
C THR A 148 -0.52 -26.28 2.09
N VAL A 149 -1.48 -26.01 1.21
CA VAL A 149 -1.76 -24.64 0.75
C VAL A 149 -2.49 -23.84 1.83
N GLU A 150 -3.31 -24.48 2.66
CA GLU A 150 -4.01 -23.85 3.77
C GLU A 150 -3.04 -23.19 4.75
N ASP A 151 -1.93 -23.84 5.07
CA ASP A 151 -0.87 -23.28 5.93
C ASP A 151 -0.33 -21.95 5.38
N HIS A 152 -0.27 -21.79 4.05
CA HIS A 152 0.21 -20.56 3.41
C HIS A 152 -0.82 -19.42 3.34
N VAL A 153 -2.08 -19.71 3.68
CA VAL A 153 -3.16 -18.70 3.72
C VAL A 153 -3.72 -18.46 5.13
N THR A 154 -3.09 -19.06 6.15
CA THR A 154 -3.37 -18.77 7.55
C THR A 154 -2.46 -17.65 8.07
N CYS A 155 -2.98 -16.83 8.97
CA CYS A 155 -2.23 -15.73 9.55
C CYS A 155 -1.27 -16.26 10.62
N GLU A 156 0.00 -15.86 10.59
CA GLU A 156 0.98 -16.24 11.62
C GLU A 156 0.66 -15.71 13.03
N VAL A 157 -0.21 -14.69 13.14
CA VAL A 157 -0.58 -14.06 14.43
C VAL A 157 -1.77 -14.76 15.08
N CYS A 158 -2.89 -14.89 14.37
CA CYS A 158 -4.11 -15.50 14.94
C CYS A 158 -4.33 -16.96 14.53
N THR A 159 -3.48 -17.50 13.64
CA THR A 159 -3.58 -18.87 13.07
C THR A 159 -4.91 -19.17 12.39
N LEU A 160 -5.65 -18.14 11.97
CA LEU A 160 -6.90 -18.25 11.20
C LEU A 160 -6.67 -17.91 9.73
N LYS A 161 -7.57 -18.39 8.85
CA LYS A 161 -7.59 -18.03 7.41
C LYS A 161 -7.66 -16.52 7.22
N MET A 162 -6.80 -15.99 6.34
CA MET A 162 -6.70 -14.55 6.08
C MET A 162 -7.76 -14.07 5.07
N TRP A 163 -9.00 -13.90 5.50
CA TRP A 163 -10.09 -13.39 4.63
C TRP A 163 -9.83 -12.01 4.02
N HIS A 164 -9.13 -11.17 4.77
CA HIS A 164 -8.67 -9.84 4.36
C HIS A 164 -7.16 -9.76 4.55
N PRO A 165 -6.35 -10.33 3.64
CA PRO A 165 -4.90 -10.38 3.77
C PRO A 165 -4.26 -9.06 3.32
N PHE A 166 -3.33 -8.55 4.11
CA PHE A 166 -2.55 -7.36 3.81
C PHE A 166 -1.05 -7.65 3.91
N THR A 167 -0.31 -7.22 2.89
CA THR A 167 1.14 -7.43 2.77
C THR A 167 1.88 -6.15 3.12
N LEU A 168 2.90 -6.29 3.97
CA LEU A 168 3.83 -5.23 4.33
C LEU A 168 4.93 -5.08 3.26
N ALA A 169 5.64 -3.95 3.25
CA ALA A 169 6.76 -3.74 2.33
C ALA A 169 7.89 -4.77 2.45
N CYS A 170 8.04 -5.42 3.62
CA CYS A 170 8.97 -6.52 3.85
C CYS A 170 8.50 -7.87 3.27
N GLY A 171 7.30 -7.94 2.66
CA GLY A 171 6.74 -9.15 2.02
C GLY A 171 5.86 -10.03 2.91
N HIS A 172 5.95 -9.90 4.23
CA HIS A 172 5.09 -10.64 5.16
C HIS A 172 3.61 -10.21 5.05
N THR A 173 2.71 -11.19 5.14
CA THR A 173 1.26 -11.01 4.94
C THR A 173 0.49 -11.49 6.15
N PHE A 174 -0.51 -10.73 6.58
CA PHE A 174 -1.32 -11.01 7.76
C PHE A 174 -2.78 -10.63 7.49
N CYS A 175 -3.72 -11.07 8.34
CA CYS A 175 -5.07 -10.54 8.25
C CYS A 175 -5.12 -9.07 8.72
N LYS A 176 -6.08 -8.33 8.16
CA LYS A 176 -6.38 -6.93 8.48
C LYS A 176 -6.41 -6.68 9.98
N ASP A 177 -7.18 -7.48 10.72
CA ASP A 177 -7.45 -7.24 12.13
C ASP A 177 -6.18 -7.39 12.98
N CYS A 178 -5.37 -8.44 12.74
CA CYS A 178 -4.11 -8.61 13.46
C CYS A 178 -3.11 -7.47 13.18
N LEU A 179 -3.03 -6.96 11.96
CA LEU A 179 -2.16 -5.81 11.67
C LEU A 179 -2.69 -4.52 12.31
N VAL A 180 -3.99 -4.29 12.28
CA VAL A 180 -4.61 -3.13 12.92
C VAL A 180 -4.35 -3.16 14.42
N ASP A 181 -4.55 -4.29 15.08
CA ASP A 181 -4.31 -4.44 16.53
C ASP A 181 -2.84 -4.27 16.90
N TRP A 182 -1.94 -4.83 16.08
CA TRP A 182 -0.50 -4.66 16.24
C TRP A 182 -0.08 -3.19 16.15
N PHE A 183 -0.57 -2.47 15.14
CA PHE A 183 -0.28 -1.04 14.98
C PHE A 183 -0.97 -0.19 16.04
N ASN A 184 -2.17 -0.53 16.48
CA ASN A 184 -2.84 0.14 17.59
C ASN A 184 -2.03 0.04 18.87
N THR A 185 -1.45 -1.12 19.16
CA THR A 185 -0.60 -1.31 20.35
C THR A 185 0.60 -0.35 20.31
N ALA A 186 1.30 -0.27 19.17
CA ALA A 186 2.40 0.66 18.99
C ALA A 186 1.97 2.14 19.08
N LEU A 187 0.79 2.48 18.54
CA LEU A 187 0.23 3.83 18.61
C LEU A 187 -0.13 4.23 20.05
N VAL A 188 -0.78 3.36 20.81
CA VAL A 188 -1.13 3.61 22.22
C VAL A 188 0.11 3.83 23.08
N GLN A 189 1.15 3.01 22.86
CA GLN A 189 2.44 3.19 23.53
C GLN A 189 3.08 4.54 23.17
N HIS A 190 3.03 4.92 21.89
CA HIS A 190 3.52 6.22 21.44
C HIS A 190 2.76 7.37 22.08
N LEU A 191 1.43 7.34 22.07
CA LEU A 191 0.57 8.38 22.67
C LEU A 191 0.81 8.52 24.18
N SER A 192 1.05 7.41 24.87
CA SER A 192 1.38 7.42 26.31
C SER A 192 2.72 8.11 26.58
N ALA A 193 3.72 7.91 25.69
CA ALA A 193 5.02 8.56 25.78
C ALA A 193 5.03 10.01 25.24
N HIS A 194 4.06 10.38 24.42
CA HIS A 194 3.97 11.69 23.75
C HIS A 194 2.54 12.27 23.88
N PRO A 195 2.17 12.81 25.05
CA PRO A 195 0.80 13.29 25.30
C PRO A 195 0.31 14.42 24.37
N ASN A 196 1.25 15.16 23.77
CA ASN A 196 0.96 16.26 22.84
C ASN A 196 0.95 15.82 21.36
N TYR A 197 1.13 14.53 21.08
CA TYR A 197 1.09 14.02 19.72
C TYR A 197 -0.35 14.00 19.19
N ASP A 198 -0.60 14.69 18.08
CA ASP A 198 -1.86 14.63 17.34
C ASP A 198 -1.55 14.37 15.86
N ALA A 199 -1.82 13.13 15.42
CA ALA A 199 -1.59 12.68 14.04
C ALA A 199 -2.26 13.59 12.99
N GLN A 200 -3.40 14.20 13.31
CA GLN A 200 -4.12 15.10 12.41
C GLN A 200 -3.48 16.49 12.37
N ARG A 201 -2.75 16.92 13.39
CA ARG A 201 -2.09 18.23 13.43
C ARG A 201 -0.63 18.22 13.04
N VAL A 202 0.01 17.05 12.93
CA VAL A 202 1.41 16.95 12.49
C VAL A 202 1.61 17.72 11.19
N ILE A 203 0.70 17.58 10.21
CA ILE A 203 0.81 18.30 8.93
C ILE A 203 -0.27 19.37 8.81
N PRO A 204 0.11 20.60 8.41
CA PRO A 204 -0.85 21.66 8.13
C PRO A 204 -1.93 21.22 7.13
N ALA A 205 -3.20 21.42 7.48
CA ALA A 205 -4.35 21.05 6.64
C ALA A 205 -4.24 21.64 5.23
N ARG A 206 -3.85 22.92 5.12
CA ARG A 206 -3.62 23.62 3.84
C ARG A 206 -2.68 22.86 2.87
N TRP A 207 -1.70 22.12 3.39
CA TRP A 207 -0.77 21.36 2.57
C TRP A 207 -1.38 20.03 2.12
N ARG A 208 -2.10 19.33 3.01
CA ARG A 208 -2.87 18.14 2.63
C ARG A 208 -3.91 18.47 1.57
N ASP A 209 -4.69 19.54 1.78
CA ASP A 209 -5.75 19.96 0.87
C ASP A 209 -5.18 20.36 -0.50
N ALA A 210 -4.04 21.06 -0.52
CA ALA A 210 -3.37 21.43 -1.77
C ALA A 210 -2.81 20.21 -2.52
N LEU A 211 -2.21 19.25 -1.81
CA LEU A 211 -1.66 18.03 -2.42
C LEU A 211 -2.75 17.11 -2.99
N ALA A 212 -3.96 17.14 -2.43
CA ALA A 212 -5.11 16.42 -2.97
C ALA A 212 -5.59 16.99 -4.32
N GLN A 213 -5.20 18.22 -4.69
CA GLN A 213 -5.57 18.81 -5.96
C GLN A 213 -4.72 18.26 -7.11
N PRO A 214 -5.33 17.72 -8.18
CA PRO A 214 -4.59 17.16 -9.31
C PRO A 214 -3.78 18.22 -10.06
N ASN A 215 -4.28 19.46 -10.11
CA ASN A 215 -3.71 20.56 -10.91
C ASN A 215 -2.67 21.41 -10.15
N LEU A 216 -2.17 20.95 -9.00
CA LEU A 216 -1.12 21.67 -8.27
C LEU A 216 0.17 21.72 -9.10
N PRO A 217 0.80 22.90 -9.30
CA PRO A 217 2.06 22.99 -10.03
C PRO A 217 3.13 22.08 -9.43
N HIS A 218 3.87 21.37 -10.29
CA HIS A 218 4.85 20.36 -9.86
C HIS A 218 5.88 20.89 -8.86
N HIS A 219 6.39 22.12 -9.07
CA HIS A 219 7.34 22.74 -8.15
C HIS A 219 6.74 22.95 -6.74
N THR A 220 5.47 23.37 -6.67
CA THR A 220 4.75 23.60 -5.41
C THR A 220 4.47 22.27 -4.70
N ARG A 221 4.12 21.22 -5.46
CA ARG A 221 3.96 19.86 -4.92
C ARG A 221 5.24 19.37 -4.25
N LEU A 222 6.37 19.43 -4.96
CA LEU A 222 7.68 19.04 -4.42
C LEU A 222 8.07 19.86 -3.17
N GLN A 223 7.73 21.15 -3.14
CA GLN A 223 7.96 21.99 -1.99
C GLN A 223 7.17 21.51 -0.76
N TYR A 224 5.86 21.27 -0.90
CA TYR A 224 5.04 20.77 0.19
C TYR A 224 5.48 19.38 0.66
N GLU A 225 5.79 18.47 -0.26
CA GLU A 225 6.30 17.14 0.08
C GLU A 225 7.62 17.21 0.86
N ARG A 226 8.53 18.11 0.48
CA ARG A 226 9.78 18.34 1.21
C ARG A 226 9.51 18.85 2.63
N GLU A 227 8.66 19.86 2.78
CA GLU A 227 8.32 20.42 4.09
C GLU A 227 7.66 19.38 5.01
N ILE A 228 6.76 18.57 4.45
CA ILE A 228 6.15 17.41 5.11
C ILE A 228 7.23 16.45 5.61
N ALA A 229 8.20 16.10 4.75
CA ALA A 229 9.29 15.20 5.13
C ALA A 229 10.13 15.76 6.29
N ILE A 230 10.39 17.08 6.31
CA ILE A 230 11.11 17.74 7.41
C ILE A 230 10.31 17.62 8.71
N ILE A 231 9.01 17.96 8.71
CA ILE A 231 8.15 17.85 9.90
C ILE A 231 8.11 16.40 10.40
N MET A 232 7.96 15.42 9.50
CA MET A 232 7.92 14.01 9.85
C MET A 232 9.25 13.51 10.44
N SER A 233 10.39 14.09 10.03
CA SER A 233 11.71 13.73 10.55
C SER A 233 12.05 14.37 11.90
N THR A 234 11.44 15.52 12.20
CA THR A 234 11.72 16.31 13.43
C THR A 234 10.71 16.01 14.54
N THR A 235 9.49 15.60 14.18
CA THR A 235 8.45 15.20 15.12
C THR A 235 8.54 13.71 15.39
N ALA A 236 8.53 13.31 16.66
CA ALA A 236 8.47 11.89 17.02
C ALA A 236 7.21 11.25 16.43
N GLN A 237 7.39 10.18 15.65
CA GLN A 237 6.30 9.42 15.04
C GLN A 237 6.12 8.07 15.75
N PRO A 238 4.91 7.50 15.75
CA PRO A 238 4.71 6.11 16.13
C PRO A 238 5.52 5.20 15.19
N LYS A 239 6.22 4.23 15.77
CA LYS A 239 7.04 3.27 15.02
C LYS A 239 6.27 1.97 14.87
N TYR A 240 5.77 1.72 13.66
CA TYR A 240 5.12 0.47 13.32
C TYR A 240 6.14 -0.54 12.80
N SER A 241 5.97 -1.81 13.15
CA SER A 241 6.88 -2.89 12.78
C SER A 241 6.13 -4.11 12.26
N CYS A 242 6.80 -4.96 11.48
CA CYS A 242 6.29 -6.26 11.10
C CYS A 242 6.22 -7.21 12.32
N PRO A 243 5.12 -7.94 12.57
CA PRO A 243 5.04 -8.95 13.64
C PRO A 243 6.12 -10.04 13.53
N THR A 244 6.51 -10.44 12.31
CA THR A 244 7.44 -11.55 12.07
C THR A 244 8.90 -11.09 12.08
N CYS A 245 9.30 -10.20 11.16
CA CYS A 245 10.70 -9.78 11.01
C CYS A 245 11.08 -8.50 11.76
N ARG A 246 10.11 -7.80 12.36
CA ARG A 246 10.29 -6.52 13.06
C ARG A 246 10.80 -5.35 12.21
N ASP A 247 10.87 -5.50 10.89
CA ASP A 247 11.17 -4.41 9.96
C ASP A 247 10.19 -3.25 10.17
N LEU A 248 10.71 -2.02 10.08
CA LEU A 248 9.90 -0.82 10.22
C LEU A 248 8.97 -0.65 9.02
N VAL A 249 7.68 -0.53 9.30
CA VAL A 249 6.64 -0.28 8.31
C VAL A 249 6.50 1.24 8.14
N LYS A 250 6.87 1.74 6.96
CA LYS A 250 6.85 3.19 6.64
C LYS A 250 5.71 3.60 5.70
N ALA A 251 5.00 2.63 5.12
CA ALA A 251 3.93 2.85 4.15
C ALA A 251 2.74 1.94 4.48
N LYS A 252 1.56 2.32 3.98
CA LYS A 252 0.34 1.53 4.13
C LYS A 252 0.53 0.09 3.65
N PRO A 253 0.07 -0.90 4.43
CA PRO A 253 -0.06 -2.27 3.95
C PRO A 253 -0.96 -2.33 2.71
N ALA A 254 -0.58 -3.14 1.73
CA ALA A 254 -1.37 -3.34 0.51
C ALA A 254 -2.22 -4.61 0.64
N GLU A 255 -3.48 -4.56 0.22
CA GLU A 255 -4.32 -5.76 0.21
C GLU A 255 -3.76 -6.77 -0.80
N ASN A 256 -3.59 -8.03 -0.37
CA ASN A 256 -3.06 -9.09 -1.21
C ASN A 256 -4.19 -9.85 -1.89
N PHE A 257 -4.61 -9.38 -3.07
CA PHE A 257 -5.71 -9.99 -3.81
C PHE A 257 -5.44 -11.45 -4.22
N VAL A 258 -4.19 -11.83 -4.47
CA VAL A 258 -3.83 -13.21 -4.82
C VAL A 258 -4.12 -14.15 -3.66
N VAL A 259 -3.62 -13.82 -2.46
CA VAL A 259 -3.89 -14.59 -1.24
C VAL A 259 -5.39 -14.58 -0.93
N LYS A 260 -6.08 -13.45 -1.11
CA LYS A 260 -7.53 -13.34 -0.89
C LYS A 260 -8.32 -14.28 -1.80
N HIS A 261 -7.95 -14.37 -3.08
CA HIS A 261 -8.58 -15.31 -4.01
C HIS A 261 -8.28 -16.76 -3.62
N LEU A 262 -7.04 -17.06 -3.22
CA LEU A 262 -6.65 -18.39 -2.78
C LEU A 262 -7.44 -18.85 -1.54
N VAL A 263 -7.59 -17.98 -0.54
CA VAL A 263 -8.43 -18.23 0.65
C VAL A 263 -9.86 -18.56 0.24
N ARG A 264 -10.45 -17.78 -0.67
CA ARG A 264 -11.82 -18.01 -1.15
C ARG A 264 -11.96 -19.31 -1.92
N THR A 265 -10.97 -19.67 -2.73
CA THR A 265 -10.96 -20.95 -3.47
C THR A 265 -10.90 -22.13 -2.51
N ILE A 266 -9.98 -22.11 -1.54
CA ILE A 266 -9.83 -23.18 -0.54
C ILE A 266 -11.09 -23.30 0.31
N ALA A 267 -11.59 -22.18 0.82
CA ALA A 267 -12.82 -22.14 1.59
C ALA A 267 -14.02 -22.69 0.80
N GLY A 268 -14.14 -22.34 -0.49
CA GLY A 268 -15.19 -22.85 -1.36
C GLY A 268 -15.16 -24.37 -1.52
N VAL A 269 -13.97 -24.97 -1.62
CA VAL A 269 -13.81 -26.44 -1.66
C VAL A 269 -14.15 -27.08 -0.32
N GLN A 270 -13.84 -26.40 0.79
CA GLN A 270 -14.13 -26.87 2.15
C GLN A 270 -15.58 -26.59 2.59
N GLY A 271 -16.39 -25.89 1.79
CA GLY A 271 -17.75 -25.47 2.16
C GLY A 271 -17.78 -24.36 3.23
N GLU A 272 -16.66 -23.68 3.45
CA GLU A 272 -16.55 -22.54 4.36
C GLU A 272 -16.95 -21.24 3.65
N SER A 273 -17.47 -20.29 4.42
CA SER A 273 -17.81 -18.95 3.94
C SER A 273 -17.10 -17.88 4.77
N CYS A 274 -16.82 -16.73 4.13
CA CYS A 274 -16.21 -15.60 4.80
C CYS A 274 -17.10 -15.17 5.98
N PRO A 275 -16.54 -15.02 7.19
CA PRO A 275 -17.27 -14.42 8.30
C PRO A 275 -17.87 -13.09 7.85
N GLN A 276 -19.14 -12.89 8.16
CA GLN A 276 -19.86 -11.71 7.76
C GLN A 276 -19.28 -10.52 8.55
N GLU A 277 -18.53 -9.63 7.87
CA GLU A 277 -18.13 -8.36 8.47
C GLU A 277 -19.40 -7.55 8.77
N ALA A 278 -19.64 -7.24 10.04
CA ALA A 278 -20.67 -6.29 10.40
C ALA A 278 -20.37 -4.96 9.68
N PRO A 279 -21.32 -4.36 8.95
CA PRO A 279 -21.08 -3.08 8.31
C PRO A 279 -20.66 -2.05 9.37
N LEU A 280 -19.47 -1.46 9.22
CA LEU A 280 -19.07 -0.34 10.06
C LEU A 280 -20.13 0.77 9.95
N PRO A 281 -20.53 1.42 11.06
CA PRO A 281 -21.46 2.54 11.02
C PRO A 281 -20.93 3.61 10.05
N ARG A 282 -21.61 3.81 8.93
CA ARG A 282 -21.30 4.92 8.03
C ARG A 282 -21.77 6.21 8.69
N ILE A 283 -20.85 6.98 9.25
CA ILE A 283 -21.13 8.33 9.73
C ILE A 283 -21.22 9.24 8.49
N PRO A 284 -22.39 9.86 8.20
CA PRO A 284 -22.53 10.76 7.06
C PRO A 284 -21.52 11.91 7.14
N GLY A 285 -20.78 12.16 6.06
CA GLY A 285 -19.80 13.25 5.99
C GLY A 285 -18.37 12.92 6.42
N ARG A 286 -18.11 11.73 6.98
CA ARG A 286 -16.73 11.25 7.20
C ARG A 286 -16.25 10.51 5.95
N PRO A 287 -15.09 10.88 5.35
CA PRO A 287 -14.50 10.06 4.30
C PRO A 287 -14.32 8.63 4.81
N VAL A 288 -14.69 7.64 3.99
CA VAL A 288 -14.42 6.23 4.29
C VAL A 288 -12.91 6.05 4.19
N GLY A 289 -12.22 6.28 5.30
CA GLY A 289 -10.80 5.98 5.41
C GLY A 289 -10.59 4.48 5.35
N GLY A 290 -9.60 4.03 4.60
CA GLY A 290 -9.11 2.66 4.63
C GLY A 290 -8.68 2.27 6.05
N ALA A 291 -8.64 0.96 6.32
CA ALA A 291 -8.34 0.41 7.65
C ALA A 291 -7.01 0.91 8.25
N PHE A 292 -6.09 1.37 7.39
CA PHE A 292 -4.75 1.83 7.79
C PHE A 292 -4.52 3.34 7.68
N ASP A 293 -5.52 4.13 7.26
CA ASP A 293 -5.35 5.58 7.03
C ASP A 293 -5.02 6.36 8.32
N GLY A 294 -5.46 5.86 9.48
CA GLY A 294 -5.13 6.45 10.78
C GLY A 294 -3.67 6.26 11.21
N PHE A 295 -2.99 5.21 10.73
CA PHE A 295 -1.60 4.91 11.09
C PHE A 295 -0.61 5.60 10.16
N PHE A 296 -0.98 5.76 8.89
CA PHE A 296 -0.13 6.35 7.87
C PHE A 296 -0.84 7.53 7.17
N PRO A 297 -0.99 8.67 7.86
CA PRO A 297 -1.71 9.82 7.32
C PRO A 297 -1.08 10.46 6.07
N TYR A 298 0.15 10.06 5.70
CA TYR A 298 0.96 10.72 4.67
C TYR A 298 1.57 9.76 3.62
N SER A 299 1.15 8.49 3.60
CA SER A 299 1.61 7.49 2.62
C SER A 299 0.51 7.06 1.67
#